data_AF-A0A9X4ET47-F1
#
_entry.id   AF-A0A9X4ET47-F1
#
_cell.length_a   1.000
_cell.length_b   1.000
_cell.length_c   1.000
_cell.angle_alpha   90.00
_cell.angle_beta   90.00
_cell.angle_gamma   90.00
#
_symmetry.space_group_name_H-M   'P 1'
#
loop_
_entity.id
_entity.type
_entity.pdbx_description
1 polymer ?
#
loop_
_entity_poly.entity_id
_entity_poly.type
_entity_poly.pdbx_seq_one_letter_code
_entity_poly.pdbx_strand_id
1 'polypeptide(L)'
;MSKHLYQHIETLWQYMQMGQQLSQADVILVFCSNDIRVAEYAASLYHQKLAPYLLFSGGQGRFTEGLFDKSEAETFATIAKDAGVPSEHILLETHATNSGENVLLTHELLQQKSIQTQRIILVQKPFMERRAFATFEKQWPEHYQSLVVTSTGDAFFDYLNEEFTLDVALTALLEDFSRIKTYPEQGFQTEQIIPDEVEQAYHALLRLNL
;
A
#
# COMPACT_ATOMS: atom_id res chain seq x y z
N MET A 1 12.57 -28.63 -9.37
CA MET A 1 11.40 -28.16 -8.61
C MET A 1 11.61 -26.77 -8.01
N SER A 2 12.68 -26.51 -7.23
CA SER A 2 12.95 -25.19 -6.62
C SER A 2 13.07 -24.02 -7.61
N LYS A 3 13.71 -24.24 -8.77
CA LYS A 3 13.90 -23.19 -9.78
C LYS A 3 12.58 -22.68 -10.38
N HIS A 4 11.54 -23.52 -10.44
CA HIS A 4 10.22 -23.12 -10.96
C HIS A 4 9.39 -22.39 -9.92
N LEU A 5 9.46 -22.78 -8.65
CA LEU A 5 8.75 -22.10 -7.56
C LEU A 5 9.22 -20.66 -7.40
N TYR A 6 10.54 -20.46 -7.32
CA TYR A 6 11.14 -19.13 -7.22
C TYR A 6 10.68 -18.20 -8.35
N GLN A 7 10.72 -18.70 -9.58
CA GLN A 7 10.27 -17.96 -10.76
C GLN A 7 8.80 -17.55 -10.67
N HIS A 8 7.92 -18.44 -10.23
CA HIS A 8 6.50 -18.10 -10.09
C HIS A 8 6.25 -17.05 -9.00
N ILE A 9 6.96 -17.13 -7.86
CA ILE A 9 6.88 -16.11 -6.80
C ILE A 9 7.35 -14.75 -7.34
N GLU A 10 8.52 -14.71 -7.99
CA GLU A 10 9.06 -13.47 -8.55
C GLU A 10 8.14 -12.87 -9.61
N THR A 11 7.64 -13.67 -10.55
CA THR A 11 6.72 -13.19 -11.59
C THR A 11 5.48 -12.54 -10.97
N LEU A 12 4.88 -13.19 -9.96
CA LEU A 12 3.70 -12.65 -9.29
C LEU A 12 4.03 -11.41 -8.45
N TRP A 13 5.13 -11.43 -7.72
CA TRP A 13 5.61 -10.32 -6.90
C TRP A 13 5.90 -9.07 -7.74
N GLN A 14 6.68 -9.22 -8.81
CA GLN A 14 7.00 -8.14 -9.75
C GLN A 14 5.74 -7.61 -10.44
N TYR A 15 4.79 -8.48 -10.76
CA TYR A 15 3.50 -8.04 -11.27
C TYR A 15 2.77 -7.17 -10.24
N MET A 16 2.78 -7.49 -8.95
CA MET A 16 2.06 -6.67 -7.97
C MET A 16 2.69 -5.29 -7.72
N GLN A 17 3.99 -5.14 -8.01
CA GLN A 17 4.68 -3.84 -7.99
C GLN A 17 4.37 -3.02 -9.25
N MET A 18 4.23 -1.71 -9.09
CA MET A 18 3.92 -0.78 -10.18
C MET A 18 5.17 -0.24 -10.88
N GLY A 19 6.30 -0.17 -10.17
CA GLY A 19 7.58 0.31 -10.72
C GLY A 19 7.53 1.75 -11.24
N GLN A 20 6.62 2.57 -10.70
CA GLN A 20 6.40 3.94 -11.16
C GLN A 20 7.53 4.87 -10.69
N GLN A 21 7.91 5.82 -11.54
CA GLN A 21 8.94 6.79 -11.21
C GLN A 21 8.39 7.86 -10.27
N LEU A 22 9.09 8.08 -9.15
CA LEU A 22 8.76 9.14 -8.19
C LEU A 22 8.92 10.53 -8.81
N SER A 23 7.98 11.41 -8.46
CA SER A 23 7.99 12.83 -8.83
C SER A 23 7.41 13.66 -7.70
N GLN A 24 7.63 14.98 -7.74
CA GLN A 24 7.05 15.92 -6.77
C GLN A 24 5.52 15.79 -6.71
N ALA A 25 4.99 15.76 -5.49
CA ALA A 25 3.59 15.59 -5.16
C ALA A 25 3.14 16.60 -4.09
N ASP A 26 1.83 16.72 -3.93
CA ASP A 26 1.22 17.61 -2.94
C ASP A 26 1.07 16.89 -1.58
N VAL A 27 0.95 15.56 -1.61
CA VAL A 27 0.89 14.69 -0.42
C VAL A 27 1.56 13.33 -0.67
N ILE A 28 2.23 12.80 0.36
CA ILE A 28 2.55 11.37 0.46
C ILE A 28 1.43 10.74 1.30
N LEU A 29 0.55 9.98 0.66
CA LEU A 29 -0.53 9.23 1.27
C LEU A 29 -0.04 7.82 1.60
N VAL A 30 -0.21 7.39 2.84
CA VAL A 30 0.15 6.06 3.29
C VAL A 30 -1.13 5.33 3.69
N PHE A 31 -1.41 4.23 2.98
CA PHE A 31 -2.39 3.28 3.47
C PHE A 31 -1.71 2.46 4.56
N CYS A 32 -2.12 2.69 5.80
CA CYS A 32 -1.54 2.00 6.93
C CYS A 32 -1.81 0.51 6.83
N SER A 33 -0.94 -0.25 7.49
CA SER A 33 -1.01 -1.69 7.51
C SER A 33 -0.27 -2.20 8.73
N ASN A 34 -0.13 -3.50 8.80
CA ASN A 34 0.65 -4.16 9.82
C ASN A 34 2.17 -4.11 9.64
N ASP A 35 2.66 -3.60 8.51
CA ASP A 35 4.09 -3.49 8.27
C ASP A 35 4.57 -2.06 8.54
N ILE A 36 5.22 -1.87 9.70
CA ILE A 36 5.71 -0.57 10.13
C ILE A 36 6.80 0.01 9.22
N ARG A 37 7.50 -0.82 8.42
CA ARG A 37 8.52 -0.37 7.46
C ARG A 37 7.93 0.56 6.39
N VAL A 38 6.63 0.46 6.14
CA VAL A 38 5.90 1.36 5.24
C VAL A 38 5.94 2.80 5.77
N ALA A 39 5.86 3.00 7.09
CA ALA A 39 5.96 4.33 7.70
C ALA A 39 7.38 4.91 7.58
N GLU A 40 8.40 4.09 7.81
CA GLU A 40 9.81 4.47 7.69
C GLU A 40 10.15 4.88 6.26
N TYR A 41 9.70 4.09 5.28
CA TYR A 41 9.88 4.41 3.87
C TYR A 41 9.18 5.73 3.51
N ALA A 42 7.94 5.93 3.95
CA ALA A 42 7.22 7.17 3.67
C ALA A 42 7.88 8.41 4.32
N ALA A 43 8.46 8.26 5.53
CA ALA A 43 9.28 9.30 6.14
C ALA A 43 10.54 9.60 5.32
N SER A 44 11.18 8.59 4.71
CA SER A 44 12.32 8.79 3.81
C SER A 44 11.94 9.60 2.55
N LEU A 45 10.74 9.39 2.01
CA LEU A 45 10.23 10.16 0.86
C LEU A 45 9.95 11.62 1.23
N TYR A 46 9.46 11.86 2.45
CA TYR A 46 9.31 13.20 3.00
C TYR A 46 10.67 13.91 3.11
N HIS A 47 11.71 13.24 3.62
CA HIS A 47 13.05 13.82 3.75
C HIS A 47 13.72 14.11 2.39
N GLN A 48 13.35 13.36 1.36
CA GLN A 48 13.68 13.67 -0.04
C GLN A 48 12.91 14.88 -0.60
N LYS A 49 12.05 15.50 0.20
CA LYS A 49 11.21 16.67 -0.15
C LYS A 49 10.27 16.37 -1.33
N LEU A 50 9.75 15.15 -1.42
CA LEU A 50 8.84 14.77 -2.51
C LEU A 50 7.43 15.33 -2.32
N ALA A 51 7.01 15.59 -1.08
CA ALA A 51 5.77 16.29 -0.77
C ALA A 51 5.90 17.05 0.56
N PRO A 52 5.14 18.14 0.76
CA PRO A 52 5.12 18.89 2.02
C PRO A 52 4.40 18.16 3.15
N TYR A 53 3.44 17.27 2.83
CA TYR A 53 2.62 16.56 3.81
C TYR A 53 2.79 15.04 3.72
N LEU A 54 2.77 14.40 4.88
CA LEU A 54 2.74 12.95 5.05
C LEU A 54 1.42 12.58 5.74
N LEU A 55 0.52 11.92 5.01
CA LEU A 55 -0.81 11.57 5.48
C LEU A 55 -0.89 10.06 5.73
N PHE A 56 -1.21 9.67 6.95
CA PHE A 56 -1.45 8.29 7.33
C PHE A 56 -2.95 8.03 7.43
N SER A 57 -3.45 7.03 6.71
CA SER A 57 -4.85 6.61 6.73
C SER A 57 -4.98 5.15 7.12
N GLY A 58 -5.72 4.90 8.20
CA GLY A 58 -5.93 3.57 8.77
C GLY A 58 -6.39 3.63 10.22
N GLY A 59 -7.50 2.97 10.50
CA GLY A 59 -8.11 2.89 11.83
C GLY A 59 -7.51 1.80 12.69
N GLN A 60 -8.36 1.17 13.52
CA GLN A 60 -7.90 0.04 14.34
C GLN A 60 -7.82 -1.21 13.46
N GLY A 61 -6.60 -1.72 13.27
CA GLY A 61 -6.33 -2.94 12.54
C GLY A 61 -6.21 -4.17 13.44
N ARG A 62 -5.99 -5.33 12.80
CA ARG A 62 -5.80 -6.66 13.43
C ARG A 62 -4.63 -6.70 14.44
N PHE A 63 -3.74 -5.70 14.42
CA PHE A 63 -2.58 -5.54 15.31
C PHE A 63 -2.83 -4.60 16.50
N THR A 64 -3.95 -3.87 16.49
CA THR A 64 -4.33 -2.91 17.55
C THR A 64 -5.59 -3.34 18.30
N GLU A 65 -6.35 -4.30 17.75
CA GLU A 65 -7.57 -4.82 18.36
C GLU A 65 -7.28 -5.48 19.74
N GLY A 66 -7.72 -4.82 20.82
CA GLY A 66 -7.69 -5.35 22.18
C GLY A 66 -6.34 -5.28 22.92
N LEU A 67 -5.29 -4.74 22.30
CA LEU A 67 -3.93 -4.70 22.88
C LEU A 67 -3.31 -3.30 22.99
N PHE A 68 -3.80 -2.30 22.24
CA PHE A 68 -3.28 -0.92 22.25
C PHE A 68 -4.42 0.12 22.10
N ASP A 69 -4.28 1.29 22.73
CA ASP A 69 -5.25 2.40 22.69
C ASP A 69 -5.26 3.22 21.37
N LYS A 70 -4.40 2.88 20.39
CA LYS A 70 -4.10 3.72 19.20
C LYS A 70 -4.44 3.03 17.88
N SER A 71 -4.81 3.82 16.88
CA SER A 71 -4.98 3.40 15.48
C SER A 71 -3.65 3.08 14.78
N GLU A 72 -3.72 2.39 13.63
CA GLU A 72 -2.56 2.17 12.76
C GLU A 72 -1.94 3.51 12.33
N ALA A 73 -2.76 4.51 11.95
CA ALA A 73 -2.29 5.81 11.54
C ALA A 73 -1.53 6.56 12.64
N GLU A 74 -1.99 6.51 13.90
CA GLU A 74 -1.27 7.10 15.04
C GLU A 74 0.06 6.39 15.33
N THR A 75 0.09 5.08 15.16
CA THR A 75 1.31 4.27 15.31
C THR A 75 2.33 4.68 14.24
N PHE A 76 1.92 4.73 12.98
CA PHE A 76 2.77 5.13 11.85
C PHE A 76 3.26 6.57 12.00
N ALA A 77 2.40 7.49 12.45
CA ALA A 77 2.81 8.86 12.73
C ALA A 77 3.82 8.98 13.86
N THR A 78 3.78 8.10 14.86
CA THR A 78 4.82 8.05 15.91
C THR A 78 6.17 7.71 15.30
N ILE A 79 6.22 6.68 14.45
CA ILE A 79 7.44 6.27 13.74
C ILE A 79 7.98 7.40 12.85
N ALA A 80 7.11 8.08 12.11
CA ALA A 80 7.52 9.20 11.28
C ALA A 80 8.09 10.38 12.09
N LYS A 81 7.51 10.68 13.26
CA LYS A 81 8.03 11.70 14.18
C LYS A 81 9.39 11.30 14.74
N ASP A 82 9.57 10.04 15.13
CA ASP A 82 10.84 9.51 15.62
C ASP A 82 11.91 9.54 14.51
N ALA A 83 11.50 9.39 13.25
CA ALA A 83 12.33 9.60 12.06
C ALA A 83 12.56 11.09 11.71
N GLY A 84 12.06 12.03 12.52
CA GLY A 84 12.32 13.47 12.37
C GLY A 84 11.33 14.24 11.48
N VAL A 85 10.18 13.68 11.12
CA VAL A 85 9.13 14.40 10.41
C VAL A 85 8.38 15.33 11.38
N PRO A 86 8.30 16.66 11.13
CA PRO A 86 7.57 17.59 11.99
C PRO A 86 6.08 17.26 12.09
N SER A 87 5.51 17.43 13.29
CA SER A 87 4.10 17.07 13.54
C SER A 87 3.12 17.88 12.72
N GLU A 88 3.45 19.14 12.41
CA GLU A 88 2.66 20.02 11.55
C GLU A 88 2.58 19.57 10.09
N HIS A 89 3.48 18.69 9.64
CA HIS A 89 3.47 18.12 8.30
C HIS A 89 2.82 16.73 8.26
N ILE A 90 2.44 16.17 9.41
CA ILE A 90 1.78 14.87 9.50
C ILE A 90 0.27 15.06 9.61
N LEU A 91 -0.46 14.38 8.74
CA LEU A 91 -1.93 14.33 8.73
C LEU A 91 -2.39 12.92 9.10
N LEU A 92 -3.48 12.83 9.87
CA LEU A 92 -3.99 11.56 10.40
C LEU A 92 -5.46 11.36 10.03
N GLU A 93 -5.74 10.24 9.38
CA GLU A 93 -7.06 9.67 9.17
C GLU A 93 -7.09 8.32 9.91
N THR A 94 -7.94 8.19 10.94
CA THR A 94 -7.89 7.11 11.94
C THR A 94 -9.12 6.21 11.96
N HIS A 95 -9.95 6.22 10.92
CA HIS A 95 -11.23 5.51 10.88
C HIS A 95 -11.30 4.45 9.78
N ALA A 96 -10.49 4.56 8.73
CA ALA A 96 -10.55 3.61 7.63
C ALA A 96 -10.25 2.16 8.04
N THR A 97 -11.09 1.23 7.61
CA THR A 97 -10.99 -0.21 7.90
C THR A 97 -10.61 -1.04 6.68
N ASN A 98 -10.57 -0.43 5.50
CA ASN A 98 -10.23 -1.07 4.24
C ASN A 98 -9.64 -0.06 3.24
N SER A 99 -9.06 -0.55 2.15
CA SER A 99 -8.38 0.31 1.17
C SER A 99 -9.30 1.31 0.48
N GLY A 100 -10.59 1.02 0.35
CA GLY A 100 -11.56 1.97 -0.23
C GLY A 100 -11.86 3.12 0.71
N GLU A 101 -12.10 2.81 1.98
CA GLU A 101 -12.22 3.82 3.04
C GLU A 101 -10.95 4.65 3.18
N ASN A 102 -9.76 4.06 3.04
CA ASN A 102 -8.52 4.85 3.05
C ASN A 102 -8.55 5.95 1.97
N VAL A 103 -9.08 5.66 0.78
CA VAL A 103 -9.20 6.66 -0.31
C VAL A 103 -10.21 7.74 0.07
N LEU A 104 -11.42 7.34 0.45
CA LEU A 104 -12.54 8.25 0.67
C LEU A 104 -12.32 9.16 1.89
N LEU A 105 -11.90 8.58 3.02
CA LEU A 105 -11.69 9.32 4.26
C LEU A 105 -10.44 10.23 4.18
N THR A 106 -9.43 9.82 3.40
CA THR A 106 -8.30 10.71 3.08
C THR A 106 -8.77 11.92 2.29
N HIS A 107 -9.61 11.73 1.28
CA HIS A 107 -10.16 12.83 0.49
C HIS A 107 -10.96 13.80 1.37
N GLU A 108 -11.85 13.28 2.22
CA GLU A 108 -12.62 14.08 3.18
C GLU A 108 -11.72 14.90 4.12
N LEU A 109 -10.66 14.29 4.66
CA LEU A 109 -9.70 14.97 5.53
C LEU A 109 -8.99 16.13 4.82
N LEU A 110 -8.56 15.92 3.58
CA LEU A 110 -7.88 16.96 2.78
C LEU A 110 -8.82 18.13 2.47
N GLN A 111 -10.10 17.85 2.16
CA GLN A 111 -11.12 18.89 1.96
C GLN A 111 -11.37 19.69 3.24
N GLN A 112 -11.54 19.03 4.39
CA GLN A 112 -11.72 19.69 5.69
C GLN A 112 -10.56 20.62 6.04
N LYS A 113 -9.34 20.25 5.64
CA LYS A 113 -8.13 21.06 5.84
C LYS A 113 -7.88 22.08 4.73
N SER A 114 -8.74 22.12 3.70
CA SER A 114 -8.57 22.97 2.52
C SER A 114 -7.21 22.76 1.82
N ILE A 115 -6.71 21.52 1.82
CA ILE A 115 -5.46 21.14 1.15
C ILE A 115 -5.79 20.66 -0.26
N GLN A 116 -5.54 21.52 -1.25
CA GLN A 116 -5.70 21.15 -2.65
C GLN A 116 -4.66 20.10 -3.04
N THR A 117 -5.12 18.98 -3.57
CA THR A 117 -4.29 17.82 -3.87
C THR A 117 -4.57 17.33 -5.28
N GLN A 118 -3.60 17.54 -6.18
CA GLN A 118 -3.67 17.10 -7.58
C GLN A 118 -2.64 16.02 -7.88
N ARG A 119 -1.54 15.96 -7.12
CA ARG A 119 -0.44 15.01 -7.31
C ARG A 119 -0.25 14.23 -6.03
N ILE A 120 -0.39 12.91 -6.10
CA ILE A 120 -0.34 12.03 -4.95
C ILE A 120 0.79 11.02 -5.13
N ILE A 121 1.62 10.85 -4.11
CA ILE A 121 2.42 9.63 -3.93
C ILE A 121 1.64 8.75 -2.96
N LEU A 122 1.28 7.54 -3.35
CA LEU A 122 0.66 6.56 -2.49
C LEU A 122 1.68 5.50 -2.11
N VAL A 123 1.86 5.30 -0.80
CA VAL A 123 2.78 4.31 -0.24
C VAL A 123 2.00 3.14 0.35
N GLN A 124 2.39 1.93 -0.02
CA GLN A 124 1.84 0.69 0.51
C GLN A 124 2.89 -0.44 0.47
N LYS A 125 2.62 -1.60 1.08
CA LYS A 125 3.44 -2.81 0.97
C LYS A 125 3.68 -3.22 -0.49
N PRO A 126 4.82 -3.83 -0.83
CA PRO A 126 5.19 -4.07 -2.23
C PRO A 126 4.17 -4.92 -3.00
N PHE A 127 3.63 -5.97 -2.40
CA PHE A 127 2.61 -6.83 -3.02
C PHE A 127 1.20 -6.21 -3.08
N MET A 128 1.04 -4.97 -2.62
CA MET A 128 -0.25 -4.26 -2.59
C MET A 128 -0.24 -2.99 -3.45
N GLU A 129 0.87 -2.63 -4.10
CA GLU A 129 0.96 -1.41 -4.93
C GLU A 129 -0.11 -1.38 -6.03
N ARG A 130 -0.19 -2.42 -6.88
CA ARG A 130 -1.17 -2.47 -7.97
C ARG A 130 -2.61 -2.44 -7.46
N ARG A 131 -2.86 -3.06 -6.31
CA ARG A 131 -4.18 -3.04 -5.69
C ARG A 131 -4.54 -1.64 -5.18
N ALA A 132 -3.61 -0.97 -4.51
CA ALA A 132 -3.81 0.38 -4.02
C ALA A 132 -4.01 1.36 -5.18
N PHE A 133 -3.27 1.21 -6.28
CA PHE A 133 -3.47 1.96 -7.51
C PHE A 133 -4.91 1.79 -8.04
N ALA A 134 -5.33 0.54 -8.28
CA ALA A 134 -6.64 0.23 -8.85
C ALA A 134 -7.79 0.67 -7.93
N THR A 135 -7.61 0.58 -6.61
CA THR A 135 -8.57 1.07 -5.62
C THR A 135 -8.66 2.60 -5.64
N PHE A 136 -7.53 3.30 -5.68
CA PHE A 136 -7.50 4.76 -5.74
C PHE A 136 -8.17 5.28 -7.01
N GLU A 137 -7.80 4.73 -8.18
CA GLU A 137 -8.41 5.12 -9.46
C GLU A 137 -9.94 4.95 -9.45
N LYS A 138 -10.42 3.89 -8.80
CA LYS A 138 -11.85 3.58 -8.77
C LYS A 138 -12.64 4.47 -7.81
N GLN A 139 -12.04 4.84 -6.68
CA GLN A 139 -12.79 5.39 -5.54
C GLN A 139 -12.50 6.86 -5.26
N TRP A 140 -11.39 7.41 -5.76
CA TRP A 140 -11.06 8.82 -5.51
C TRP A 140 -12.10 9.72 -6.20
N PRO A 141 -12.79 10.61 -5.46
CA PRO A 141 -14.03 11.24 -5.94
C PRO A 141 -13.81 12.48 -6.82
N GLU A 142 -12.58 12.95 -6.93
CA GLU A 142 -12.24 14.19 -7.65
C GLU A 142 -11.18 13.96 -8.74
N HIS A 143 -11.08 14.91 -9.66
CA HIS A 143 -10.00 14.87 -10.64
C HIS A 143 -8.65 15.08 -9.95
N TYR A 144 -7.66 14.27 -10.29
CA TYR A 144 -6.26 14.44 -9.91
C TYR A 144 -5.38 14.46 -11.17
N GLN A 145 -4.25 15.15 -11.11
CA GLN A 145 -3.28 15.24 -12.21
C GLN A 145 -2.39 14.00 -12.31
N SER A 146 -1.93 13.45 -11.18
CA SER A 146 -1.08 12.27 -11.18
C SER A 146 -1.16 11.48 -9.88
N LEU A 147 -1.10 10.16 -10.01
CA LEU A 147 -0.92 9.22 -8.92
C LEU A 147 0.35 8.41 -9.20
N VAL A 148 1.26 8.36 -8.23
CA VAL A 148 2.41 7.45 -8.22
C VAL A 148 2.30 6.53 -7.01
N VAL A 149 2.32 5.23 -7.23
CA VAL A 149 2.29 4.22 -6.17
C VAL A 149 3.67 3.60 -6.01
N THR A 150 4.10 3.43 -4.77
CA THR A 150 5.44 2.97 -4.44
C THR A 150 5.47 2.20 -3.12
N SER A 151 6.54 1.45 -2.90
CA SER A 151 6.89 0.74 -1.68
C SER A 151 8.42 0.72 -1.53
N THR A 152 8.95 -0.03 -0.56
CA THR A 152 10.40 -0.26 -0.47
C THR A 152 10.97 -0.95 -1.72
N GLY A 153 10.13 -1.61 -2.53
CA GLY A 153 10.47 -2.04 -3.89
C GLY A 153 11.44 -3.22 -4.00
N ASP A 154 11.70 -3.92 -2.89
CA ASP A 154 12.71 -4.97 -2.84
C ASP A 154 12.26 -6.30 -3.48
N ALA A 155 13.19 -7.25 -3.64
CA ALA A 155 12.88 -8.61 -4.05
C ALA A 155 12.06 -9.33 -2.97
N PHE A 156 11.24 -10.31 -3.36
CA PHE A 156 10.36 -11.03 -2.43
C PHE A 156 11.09 -11.57 -1.20
N PHE A 157 12.28 -12.14 -1.37
CA PHE A 157 13.04 -12.73 -0.27
C PHE A 157 13.67 -11.69 0.65
N ASP A 158 13.93 -10.48 0.15
CA ASP A 158 14.43 -9.36 0.95
C ASP A 158 13.31 -8.73 1.79
N TYR A 159 12.05 -8.92 1.40
CA TYR A 159 10.89 -8.49 2.18
C TYR A 159 10.65 -9.35 3.44
N LEU A 160 11.15 -10.59 3.46
CA LEU A 160 10.90 -11.53 4.55
C LEU A 160 11.64 -11.14 5.83
N ASN A 161 11.00 -11.39 6.98
CA ASN A 161 11.61 -11.25 8.30
C ASN A 161 10.92 -12.17 9.33
N GLU A 162 11.16 -11.97 10.62
CA GLU A 162 10.58 -12.77 11.70
C GLU A 162 9.04 -12.69 11.76
N GLU A 163 8.46 -11.54 11.37
CA GLU A 163 7.00 -11.30 11.34
C GLU A 163 6.38 -11.71 10.01
N PHE A 164 7.05 -11.40 8.89
CA PHE A 164 6.66 -11.73 7.53
C PHE A 164 7.48 -12.93 7.05
N THR A 165 7.17 -14.10 7.62
CA THR A 165 7.75 -15.37 7.17
C THR A 165 7.32 -15.69 5.74
N LEU A 166 8.01 -16.66 5.11
CA LEU A 166 7.69 -17.10 3.74
C LEU A 166 6.20 -17.39 3.55
N ASP A 167 5.59 -18.18 4.45
CA ASP A 167 4.20 -18.59 4.33
C ASP A 167 3.23 -17.42 4.51
N VAL A 168 3.51 -16.51 5.45
CA VAL A 168 2.71 -15.30 5.69
C VAL A 168 2.75 -14.37 4.48
N ALA A 169 3.95 -14.07 3.97
CA ALA A 169 4.14 -13.18 2.83
C ALA A 169 3.56 -13.77 1.54
N LEU A 170 3.77 -15.08 1.30
CA LEU A 170 3.24 -15.75 0.11
C LEU A 170 1.72 -15.85 0.14
N THR A 171 1.13 -16.16 1.29
CA THR A 171 -0.33 -16.18 1.45
C THR A 171 -0.92 -14.80 1.18
N ALA A 172 -0.35 -13.74 1.76
CA ALA A 172 -0.79 -12.37 1.52
C ALA A 172 -0.69 -11.98 0.04
N LEU A 173 0.43 -12.32 -0.63
CA LEU A 173 0.62 -12.08 -2.06
C LEU A 173 -0.47 -12.76 -2.90
N LEU A 174 -0.78 -14.04 -2.63
CA LEU A 174 -1.80 -14.80 -3.36
C LEU A 174 -3.21 -14.25 -3.13
N GLU A 175 -3.53 -13.88 -1.89
CA GLU A 175 -4.82 -13.26 -1.57
C GLU A 175 -4.98 -11.90 -2.24
N ASP A 176 -3.97 -11.04 -2.17
CA ASP A 176 -4.02 -9.71 -2.77
C ASP A 176 -4.08 -9.77 -4.29
N PHE A 177 -3.38 -10.71 -4.93
CA PHE A 177 -3.55 -10.97 -6.36
C PHE A 177 -4.96 -11.46 -6.72
N SER A 178 -5.55 -12.36 -5.91
CA SER A 178 -6.94 -12.81 -6.11
C SER A 178 -7.93 -11.63 -6.11
N ARG A 179 -7.69 -10.62 -5.26
CA ARG A 179 -8.52 -9.41 -5.20
C ARG A 179 -8.38 -8.55 -6.46
N ILE A 180 -7.21 -8.48 -7.11
CA ILE A 180 -7.06 -7.80 -8.41
C ILE A 180 -8.04 -8.37 -9.45
N LYS A 181 -8.31 -9.68 -9.40
CA LYS A 181 -9.23 -10.37 -10.32
C LYS A 181 -10.70 -10.17 -9.97
N THR A 182 -11.03 -10.18 -8.68
CA THR A 182 -12.42 -10.32 -8.21
C THR A 182 -13.06 -9.01 -7.77
N TYR A 183 -12.28 -7.99 -7.42
CA TYR A 183 -12.80 -6.72 -6.89
C TYR A 183 -13.29 -5.74 -7.96
N PRO A 184 -12.83 -5.76 -9.22
CA PRO A 184 -13.42 -4.93 -10.27
C PRO A 184 -14.92 -5.19 -10.48
N GLU A 185 -15.34 -6.45 -10.49
CA GLU A 185 -16.76 -6.84 -10.62
C GLU A 185 -17.62 -6.37 -9.44
N GLN A 186 -17.02 -6.20 -8.26
CA GLN A 186 -17.68 -5.68 -7.06
C GLN A 186 -17.67 -4.14 -7.01
N GLY A 187 -17.01 -3.48 -7.95
CA GLY A 187 -16.92 -2.02 -8.01
C GLY A 187 -15.86 -1.41 -7.09
N PHE A 188 -14.98 -2.20 -6.48
CA PHE A 188 -13.97 -1.70 -5.54
C PHE A 188 -12.65 -1.27 -6.20
N GLN A 189 -12.36 -1.74 -7.41
CA GLN A 189 -11.12 -1.49 -8.16
C GLN A 189 -11.40 -1.25 -9.65
N THR A 190 -10.47 -0.61 -10.36
CA THR A 190 -10.41 -0.64 -11.83
C THR A 190 -9.89 -2.00 -12.31
N GLU A 191 -10.32 -2.44 -13.49
CA GLU A 191 -9.78 -3.65 -14.11
C GLU A 191 -8.28 -3.48 -14.42
N GLN A 192 -7.50 -4.52 -14.15
CA GLN A 192 -6.06 -4.56 -14.42
C GLN A 192 -5.77 -5.59 -15.50
N ILE A 193 -4.84 -5.27 -16.41
CA ILE A 193 -4.38 -6.21 -17.43
C ILE A 193 -3.48 -7.24 -16.75
N ILE A 194 -3.89 -8.52 -16.78
CA ILE A 194 -3.13 -9.65 -16.23
C ILE A 194 -2.51 -10.44 -17.38
N PRO A 195 -1.19 -10.43 -17.56
CA PRO A 195 -0.52 -11.25 -18.55
C PRO A 195 -0.68 -12.76 -18.26
N ASP A 196 -0.73 -13.58 -19.32
CA ASP A 196 -0.88 -15.05 -19.20
C ASP A 196 0.19 -15.69 -18.31
N GLU A 197 1.43 -15.20 -18.37
CA GLU A 197 2.53 -15.71 -17.54
C GLU A 197 2.30 -15.48 -16.03
N VAL A 198 1.66 -14.37 -15.67
CA VAL A 198 1.32 -14.02 -14.28
C VAL A 198 0.20 -14.92 -13.79
N GLU A 199 -0.83 -15.13 -14.61
CA GLU A 199 -1.94 -16.03 -14.30
C GLU A 199 -1.45 -17.49 -14.14
N GLN A 200 -0.54 -17.94 -15.01
CA GLN A 200 0.10 -19.24 -14.90
C GLN A 200 0.93 -19.37 -13.63
N ALA A 201 1.70 -18.34 -13.27
CA ALA A 201 2.47 -18.31 -12.03
C ALA A 201 1.56 -18.41 -10.79
N TYR A 202 0.48 -17.62 -10.75
CA TYR A 202 -0.52 -17.69 -9.68
C TYR A 202 -1.11 -19.09 -9.52
N HIS A 203 -1.55 -19.72 -10.62
CA HIS A 203 -2.08 -21.09 -10.58
C HIS A 203 -1.05 -22.16 -10.25
N ALA A 204 0.23 -21.95 -10.58
CA ALA A 204 1.30 -22.84 -10.15
C ALA A 204 1.49 -22.77 -8.64
N LEU A 205 1.46 -21.57 -8.05
CA LEU A 205 1.61 -21.35 -6.61
C LEU A 205 0.43 -21.93 -5.81
N LEU A 206 -0.81 -21.75 -6.27
CA LEU A 206 -2.00 -22.33 -5.61
C LEU A 206 -1.97 -23.86 -5.51
N ARG A 207 -1.35 -24.54 -6.49
CA ARG A 207 -1.26 -26.01 -6.52
C ARG A 207 -0.27 -26.59 -5.52
N LEU A 208 0.59 -25.75 -4.93
CA LEU A 208 1.63 -26.21 -4.01
C LEU A 208 1.12 -26.50 -2.60
N ASN A 209 -0.14 -26.14 -2.29
CA ASN A 209 -0.80 -26.46 -1.03
C ASN A 209 0.09 -26.13 0.19
N LEU A 210 0.76 -24.97 0.13
CA LEU A 210 1.60 -24.42 1.19
C LEU A 210 0.71 -23.90 2.32
#